data_AF-A0A1E7HTU7-F1
#
_entry.id   AF-A0A1E7HTU7-F1
#
_cell.length_a   1.000
_cell.length_b   1.000
_cell.length_c   1.000
_cell.angle_alpha   90.00
_cell.angle_beta   90.00
_cell.angle_gamma   90.00
#
_symmetry.space_group_name_H-M   'P 1'
#
loop_
_entity.id
_entity.type
_entity.pdbx_description
1 polymer ?
#
loop_
_entity_poly.entity_id
_entity_poly.type
_entity_poly.pdbx_seq_one_letter_code
_entity_poly.pdbx_strand_id
1 'polypeptide(L)' 'MSNTSVNEVIKEFGQLPSADKEYVAEIIRKQVIELKRERLAQRAEEAKMNLKKGFVKSGGIEELLEDLESD' A
#
# COMPACT_ATOMS: atom_id res chain seq x y z
N MET A 1 -5.10 -11.94 19.97
CA MET A 1 -4.44 -11.81 18.66
C MET A 1 -3.55 -13.02 18.51
N SER A 2 -3.93 -13.99 17.68
CA SER A 2 -3.13 -15.19 17.48
C SER A 2 -1.85 -14.80 16.75
N ASN A 3 -0.70 -14.90 17.41
CA ASN A 3 0.62 -14.79 16.78
C ASN A 3 0.91 -16.08 16.01
N THR A 4 0.07 -16.41 15.03
CA THR A 4 0.35 -17.52 14.13
C THR A 4 1.61 -17.15 13.35
N SER A 5 2.64 -17.97 13.47
CA SER A 5 3.90 -17.68 12.81
C SER A 5 3.75 -17.84 11.30
N VAL A 6 4.53 -17.07 10.52
CA VAL A 6 4.56 -17.23 9.05
C VAL A 6 4.84 -18.68 8.66
N ASN A 7 5.65 -19.39 9.45
CA ASN A 7 5.98 -20.80 9.24
C ASN A 7 4.77 -21.74 9.37
N GLU A 8 3.86 -21.48 10.32
CA GLU A 8 2.63 -22.26 10.47
C GLU A 8 1.69 -22.06 9.28
N VAL A 9 1.52 -20.81 8.84
CA VAL A 9 0.71 -20.49 7.64
C VAL A 9 1.25 -21.19 6.39
N ILE A 10 2.57 -21.18 6.19
CA ILE A 10 3.20 -21.86 5.05
C ILE A 10 3.00 -23.38 5.14
N LYS A 11 3.13 -23.95 6.34
CA LYS A 11 2.93 -25.39 6.57
C LYS A 11 1.49 -25.81 6.24
N GLU A 12 0.50 -25.07 6.73
CA GLU A 12 -0.92 -25.34 6.46
C GLU A 12 -1.26 -25.15 4.98
N PHE A 13 -0.77 -24.07 4.37
CA PHE A 13 -0.90 -23.86 2.92
C PHE A 13 -0.32 -25.02 2.12
N GLY A 14 0.83 -25.56 2.54
CA GLY A 14 1.47 -26.71 1.91
C GLY A 14 0.62 -27.97 1.88
N GLN A 15 -0.29 -28.15 2.84
CA GLN A 15 -1.17 -29.32 2.95
C GLN A 15 -2.45 -29.21 2.10
N LEU A 16 -2.75 -28.03 1.55
CA LEU A 16 -3.95 -27.82 0.74
C LEU A 16 -3.87 -28.55 -0.63
N PRO A 17 -5.01 -28.99 -1.18
CA PRO A 17 -5.15 -29.39 -2.58
C PRO A 17 -4.73 -28.27 -3.55
N SER A 18 -4.37 -28.63 -4.80
CA SER A 18 -3.92 -27.65 -5.80
C SER A 18 -4.91 -26.52 -6.05
N ALA A 19 -6.21 -26.86 -6.20
CA ALA A 19 -7.27 -25.87 -6.44
C ALA A 19 -7.38 -24.86 -5.29
N ASP A 20 -7.29 -25.34 -4.04
CA ASP A 20 -7.37 -24.47 -2.87
C ASP A 20 -6.12 -23.59 -2.73
N LYS A 21 -4.94 -24.10 -3.11
CA LYS A 21 -3.71 -23.30 -3.16
C LYS A 21 -3.80 -22.16 -4.18
N GLU A 22 -4.32 -22.45 -5.37
CA GLU A 22 -4.55 -21.45 -6.41
C GLU A 22 -5.53 -20.38 -5.94
N TYR A 23 -6.61 -20.79 -5.28
CA TYR A 23 -7.60 -19.87 -4.71
C TYR A 23 -7.01 -18.99 -3.60
N VAL A 24 -6.23 -19.56 -2.69
CA VAL A 24 -5.54 -18.80 -1.64
C VAL A 24 -4.55 -17.80 -2.25
N ALA A 25 -3.81 -18.17 -3.29
CA ALA A 25 -2.92 -17.25 -4.00
C ALA A 25 -3.68 -16.06 -4.60
N GLU A 26 -4.87 -16.30 -5.16
CA GLU A 26 -5.73 -15.23 -5.66
C GLU A 26 -6.20 -14.29 -4.54
N ILE A 27 -6.59 -14.84 -3.39
CA ILE A 27 -7.01 -14.07 -2.22
C ILE A 27 -5.85 -13.19 -1.72
N ILE A 28 -4.66 -13.76 -1.53
CA ILE A 28 -3.48 -13.01 -1.07
C ILE A 28 -3.18 -11.86 -2.03
N ARG A 29 -3.24 -12.11 -3.35
CA ARG A 29 -3.05 -11.07 -4.36
C ARG A 29 -4.07 -9.94 -4.21
N LYS A 30 -5.35 -10.27 -4.01
CA LYS A 30 -6.41 -9.28 -3.79
C LYS A 30 -6.16 -8.47 -2.52
N GLN A 31 -5.77 -9.11 -1.40
CA GLN A 31 -5.45 -8.39 -0.16
C GLN A 31 -4.29 -7.41 -0.33
N VAL A 32 -3.23 -7.80 -1.04
CA VAL A 32 -2.11 -6.88 -1.35
C VAL A 32 -2.58 -5.68 -2.19
N ILE A 33 -3.51 -5.89 -3.11
CA ILE A 33 -4.11 -4.80 -3.90
C ILE A 33 -4.92 -3.86 -3.01
N GLU A 34 -5.77 -4.38 -2.11
CA GLU A 34 -6.55 -3.54 -1.19
C GLU A 34 -5.64 -2.75 -0.24
N LEU A 35 -4.58 -3.36 0.30
CA LEU A 35 -3.59 -2.63 1.12
C LEU A 35 -2.94 -1.47 0.36
N LYS A 36 -2.65 -1.64 -0.93
CA LYS A 36 -2.14 -0.55 -1.78
C LYS A 36 -3.18 0.56 -1.97
N ARG A 37 -4.46 0.20 -2.16
CA ARG A 37 -5.56 1.16 -2.29
C ARG A 37 -5.79 1.95 -1.01
N GLU A 38 -5.74 1.29 0.15
CA GLU A 38 -5.84 1.95 1.46
C GLU A 38 -4.72 2.98 1.66
N ARG A 39 -3.46 2.60 1.35
CA ARG A 39 -2.32 3.53 1.41
C ARG A 39 -2.50 4.72 0.48
N LEU A 40 -3.02 4.50 -0.73
CA LEU A 40 -3.30 5.58 -1.67
C LEU A 40 -4.40 6.51 -1.14
N ALA A 41 -5.46 5.95 -0.56
CA ALA A 41 -6.54 6.73 0.04
C ALA A 41 -6.03 7.57 1.22
N GLN A 42 -5.19 7.01 2.08
CA GLN A 42 -4.56 7.73 3.19
C GLN A 42 -3.69 8.89 2.68
N ARG A 43 -2.83 8.64 1.68
CA ARG A 43 -2.01 9.69 1.06
C ARG A 43 -2.83 10.79 0.41
N ALA A 44 -3.94 10.41 -0.25
CA ALA A 44 -4.84 11.38 -0.87
C ALA A 44 -5.51 12.27 0.19
N GLU A 45 -5.91 11.69 1.32
CA GLU A 45 -6.48 12.47 2.42
C GLU A 45 -5.45 13.39 3.08
N GLU A 46 -4.23 12.89 3.31
CA GLU A 46 -3.12 13.70 3.78
C GLU A 46 -2.85 14.90 2.86
N ALA A 47 -2.77 14.68 1.54
CA ALA A 47 -2.58 15.75 0.57
C ALA A 47 -3.70 16.81 0.62
N LYS A 48 -4.97 16.37 0.74
CA LYS A 48 -6.11 17.28 0.90
C LYS A 48 -6.01 18.08 2.20
N MET A 49 -5.61 17.45 3.31
CA MET A 49 -5.42 18.15 4.57
C MET A 49 -4.28 19.18 4.48
N ASN A 50 -3.16 18.81 3.86
CA ASN A 50 -2.02 19.72 3.67
C ASN A 50 -2.42 20.94 2.84
N LEU A 51 -3.18 20.74 1.76
CA LEU A 51 -3.75 21.84 0.97
C LEU A 51 -4.65 22.75 1.83
N LYS A 52 -5.59 22.16 2.59
CA LYS A 52 -6.49 22.94 3.47
C LYS A 52 -5.74 23.74 4.54
N LYS A 53 -4.63 23.19 5.07
CA LYS A 53 -3.81 23.84 6.10
C LYS A 53 -2.79 24.83 5.53
N GLY A 54 -2.66 24.92 4.20
CA GLY A 54 -1.62 25.73 3.56
C GLY A 54 -0.21 25.13 3.68
N PHE A 55 -0.09 23.85 4.06
CA PHE A 55 1.18 23.10 4.06
C PHE A 55 1.50 22.57 2.65
N VAL A 56 1.43 23.47 1.67
CA VAL A 56 1.71 23.21 0.27
C VAL A 56 2.56 24.35 -0.27
N LYS A 57 3.52 24.04 -1.14
CA LYS A 57 4.21 25.04 -1.94
C LYS A 57 3.41 25.25 -3.23
N SER A 58 3.25 26.51 -3.63
CA SER A 58 2.60 26.91 -4.88
C SER A 58 3.59 27.77 -5.66
N GLY A 59 3.75 27.51 -6.94
CA GLY A 59 4.80 28.15 -7.75
C GLY A 59 4.73 27.77 -9.23
N GLY A 60 5.65 28.32 -10.00
CA GLY A 60 5.84 28.00 -11.42
C GLY A 60 6.59 26.69 -11.66
N ILE A 61 6.85 26.37 -12.93
CA ILE A 61 7.62 25.17 -13.30
C ILE A 61 9.08 25.28 -12.87
N GLU A 62 9.62 26.50 -12.82
CA GLU A 62 10.98 26.78 -12.39
C GLU A 62 11.20 26.41 -10.92
N GLU A 63 10.28 26.80 -10.04
CA GLU A 63 10.34 26.47 -8.61
C GLU A 63 10.15 24.96 -8.36
N LEU A 64 9.36 24.29 -9.19
CA LEU A 64 9.19 22.84 -9.13
C LEU A 64 10.47 22.11 -9.54
N LEU A 65 11.14 22.57 -10.59
CA LEU A 65 12.41 21.99 -11.05
C LEU A 65 13.51 22.17 -10.00
N GLU A 66 13.60 23.34 -9.37
CA GLU A 66 14.55 23.60 -8.29
C GLU A 66 14.34 22.66 -7.09
N ASP A 67 13.08 22.42 -6.69
CA ASP A 67 12.76 21.49 -5.59
C ASP A 67 13.13 20.05 -5.92
N LEU A 68 12.93 19.62 -7.18
CA LEU A 68 13.26 18.25 -7.62
C LEU A 68 14.76 18.00 -7.76
N GLU A 69 15.54 19.04 -8.06
CA GLU A 69 17.00 18.97 -8.17
C GLU A 69 17.72 19.09 -6.81
N SER A 70 17.02 19.60 -5.79
CA SER A 70 17.56 19.87 -4.45
C SER A 70 17.26 18.78 -3.40
N ASP A 71 16.47 17.76 -3.77
CA ASP A 71 16.16 16.55 -2.98
C ASP A 71 17.18 15.41 -3.19
#